data_AF-A0A9P7N4C0-F1
#
_entry.id   AF-A0A9P7N4C0-F1
#
_cell.length_a   1.000
_cell.length_b   1.000
_cell.length_c   1.000
_cell.angle_alpha   90.00
_cell.angle_beta   90.00
_cell.angle_gamma   90.00
#
_symmetry.space_group_name_H-M   'P 1'
#
loop_
_entity.id
_entity.type
_entity.pdbx_description
1 polymer ?
#
loop_
_entity_poly.entity_id
_entity_poly.type
_entity_poly.pdbx_seq_one_letter_code
_entity_poly.pdbx_strand_id
1 'polypeptide(L)' 'MPGSAPRIALVTGATGLLGREVTNAFRRSPGWTVKGAGYSRADGVDVLRLNLENEDTAELEKLLNETKPDVIIH' A
#
# COMPACT_ATOMS: atom_id res chain seq x y z
N MET A 1 3.31 -18.49 18.81
CA MET A 1 4.57 -17.98 18.26
C MET A 1 4.73 -16.54 18.70
N PRO A 2 5.83 -16.15 19.39
CA PRO A 2 6.04 -14.76 19.78
C PRO A 2 6.16 -13.89 18.53
N GLY A 3 5.49 -12.74 18.56
CA GLY A 3 5.20 -11.90 17.41
C GLY A 3 6.43 -11.23 16.81
N SER A 4 6.67 -11.47 15.52
CA SER A 4 7.31 -10.47 14.68
C SER A 4 6.36 -9.29 14.52
N ALA A 5 6.89 -8.07 14.44
CA ALA A 5 6.09 -6.91 14.03
C ALA A 5 5.31 -7.25 12.74
N PRO A 6 4.04 -6.82 12.60
CA PRO A 6 3.26 -7.11 11.42
C PRO A 6 3.96 -6.54 10.19
N ARG A 7 4.16 -7.38 9.17
CA ARG A 7 4.82 -6.98 7.91
C ARG A 7 3.90 -6.05 7.13
N ILE A 8 4.46 -5.05 6.46
CA ILE A 8 3.70 -4.05 5.72
C ILE A 8 3.82 -4.31 4.22
N ALA A 9 2.69 -4.52 3.56
CA ALA A 9 2.59 -4.58 2.11
C ALA A 9 2.03 -3.25 1.56
N LEU A 10 2.71 -2.67 0.58
CA LEU A 10 2.22 -1.52 -0.18
C LEU A 10 1.74 -2.00 -1.55
N VAL A 11 0.45 -1.82 -1.85
CA VAL A 11 -0.16 -2.22 -3.13
C VAL A 11 -0.47 -0.99 -3.95
N THR A 12 0.14 -0.84 -5.13
CA THR A 12 -0.25 0.20 -6.09
C THR A 12 -1.48 -0.22 -6.89
N GLY A 13 -2.26 0.75 -7.38
CA GLY A 13 -3.52 0.44 -8.05
C GLY A 13 -4.49 -0.33 -7.15
N ALA A 14 -4.44 -0.12 -5.82
CA ALA A 14 -5.19 -0.89 -4.82
C ALA A 14 -6.71 -0.84 -4.98
N THR A 15 -7.23 0.09 -5.79
CA THR A 15 -8.65 0.22 -6.12
C THR A 15 -9.02 -0.30 -7.51
N GLY A 16 -8.05 -0.82 -8.27
CA GLY A 16 -8.26 -1.50 -9.53
C GLY A 16 -8.75 -2.94 -9.35
N LEU A 17 -8.91 -3.68 -10.45
CA LEU A 17 -9.46 -5.04 -10.44
C LEU A 17 -8.59 -6.00 -9.61
N LEU A 18 -7.34 -6.22 -10.04
CA LEU A 18 -6.43 -7.14 -9.35
C LEU A 18 -5.93 -6.56 -8.03
N GLY A 19 -5.54 -5.28 -8.02
CA GLY A 19 -5.02 -4.61 -6.83
C GLY A 19 -5.98 -4.70 -5.64
N ARG A 20 -7.29 -4.56 -5.86
CA ARG A 20 -8.30 -4.69 -4.80
C ARG A 20 -8.31 -6.08 -4.19
N GLU A 21 -8.27 -7.13 -5.01
CA GLU A 21 -8.28 -8.50 -4.49
C GLU A 21 -6.97 -8.87 -3.79
N VAL A 22 -5.83 -8.34 -4.26
CA VAL A 22 -4.54 -8.47 -3.57
C VAL A 22 -4.58 -7.77 -2.21
N THR A 23 -5.05 -6.52 -2.14
CA THR A 23 -5.23 -5.81 -0.87
C THR A 23 -6.14 -6.58 0.08
N ASN A 24 -7.26 -7.10 -0.42
CA ASN A 24 -8.19 -7.91 0.37
C ASN A 24 -7.54 -9.22 0.89
N ALA A 25 -6.70 -9.86 0.09
CA ALA A 25 -5.98 -11.06 0.49
C ALA A 25 -4.99 -10.77 1.62
N PHE A 26 -4.23 -9.67 1.54
CA PHE A 26 -3.33 -9.26 2.61
C PHE A 26 -4.08 -8.88 3.89
N ARG A 27 -5.20 -8.15 3.80
CA ARG A 27 -6.04 -7.81 4.98
C ARG A 27 -6.51 -9.04 5.76
N ARG A 28 -6.79 -10.14 5.04
CA ARG A 28 -7.23 -11.41 5.65
C ARG A 28 -6.07 -12.30 6.10
N SER A 29 -4.83 -11.98 5.74
CA SER A 29 -3.66 -12.80 6.04
C SER A 29 -3.05 -12.41 7.39
N PRO A 30 -2.96 -13.33 8.36
CA PRO A 30 -2.34 -13.03 9.64
C PRO A 30 -0.88 -12.57 9.50
N GLY A 31 -0.48 -11.59 10.32
CA GLY A 31 0.89 -11.07 10.34
C GLY A 31 1.20 -10.08 9.21
N TRP A 32 0.18 -9.61 8.48
CA TRP A 32 0.30 -8.57 7.48
C TRP A 32 -0.59 -7.36 7.81
N THR A 33 -0.02 -6.19 7.59
CA THR A 33 -0.71 -4.91 7.45
C THR A 33 -0.60 -4.52 5.98
N VAL A 34 -1.66 -3.97 5.38
CA VAL A 34 -1.62 -3.52 3.98
C VAL A 34 -2.01 -2.07 3.87
N LYS A 35 -1.26 -1.35 3.04
CA LYS A 35 -1.56 0.01 2.59
C LYS A 35 -1.77 0.00 1.08
N GLY A 36 -2.82 0.64 0.64
CA GLY A 36 -3.09 0.85 -0.78
C GLY A 36 -2.53 2.19 -1.24
N ALA A 37 -2.17 2.27 -2.52
CA ALA A 37 -1.91 3.51 -3.22
C ALA A 37 -2.83 3.60 -4.44
N GLY A 38 -3.45 4.77 -4.64
CA GLY A 38 -4.33 5.01 -5.78
C GLY A 38 -4.43 6.48 -6.14
N TYR A 39 -4.39 6.82 -7.42
CA TYR A 39 -4.44 8.21 -7.87
C TYR A 39 -5.84 8.83 -7.72
N SER A 40 -6.86 8.21 -8.33
CA SER A 40 -8.21 8.78 -8.42
C SER A 40 -9.16 8.33 -7.32
N ARG A 41 -8.92 7.15 -6.72
CA ARG A 41 -9.78 6.54 -5.71
C ARG A 41 -8.96 6.24 -4.46
N ALA A 42 -8.63 7.29 -3.71
CA ALA A 42 -7.98 7.21 -2.41
C ALA A 42 -8.98 7.60 -1.32
N ASP A 43 -8.99 6.87 -0.20
CA ASP A 43 -9.83 7.17 0.96
C ASP A 43 -9.09 7.96 2.05
N GLY A 44 -7.76 8.12 1.90
CA GLY A 44 -6.92 8.89 2.81
C GLY A 44 -6.55 8.17 4.11
N VAL A 45 -7.02 6.94 4.32
CA VAL A 45 -6.81 6.17 5.55
C VAL A 45 -6.07 4.86 5.26
N ASP A 46 -6.65 4.06 4.37
CA ASP A 46 -6.13 2.76 3.96
C ASP A 46 -5.57 2.80 2.54
N VAL A 47 -6.13 3.65 1.68
CA VAL A 47 -5.65 3.92 0.34
C VAL A 47 -5.16 5.36 0.27
N LEU A 48 -3.85 5.52 0.16
CA LEU A 48 -3.15 6.78 0.09
C LEU A 48 -3.15 7.28 -1.36
N ARG A 49 -3.31 8.60 -1.53
CA ARG A 49 -3.25 9.21 -2.86
C ARG A 49 -1.80 9.24 -3.32
N LEU A 50 -1.54 8.70 -4.50
CA LEU A 50 -0.22 8.70 -5.13
C LEU A 50 -0.38 8.80 -6.64
N ASN A 51 0.26 9.79 -7.25
CA ASN A 51 0.39 9.84 -8.71
C ASN A 51 1.76 9.28 -9.13
N LEU A 52 1.77 8.08 -9.69
CA LEU A 52 3.01 7.46 -10.18
C LEU A 52 3.47 8.02 -11.54
N GLU A 53 2.63 8.77 -12.24
CA GLU A 53 2.98 9.43 -13.50
C GLU A 53 3.65 10.80 -13.28
N ASN A 54 3.73 11.26 -12.03
CA ASN A 54 4.41 12.51 -11.70
C ASN A 54 5.93 12.33 -11.80
N GLU A 55 6.61 13.29 -12.44
CA GLU A 55 8.08 13.32 -12.50
C GLU A 55 8.69 13.70 -11.15
N ASP A 56 7.96 14.42 -10.30
CA ASP A 56 8.35 14.73 -8.93
C ASP A 56 8.10 13.54 -8.00
N THR A 57 9.18 12.98 -7.46
CA THR A 57 9.18 11.80 -6.57
C THR A 57 8.89 12.11 -5.12
N ALA A 58 8.74 13.38 -4.72
CA ALA A 58 8.58 13.77 -3.32
C ALA A 58 7.38 13.08 -2.63
N GLU A 59 6.26 12.90 -3.34
CA GLU A 59 5.09 12.19 -2.81
C GLU A 59 5.37 10.70 -2.57
N LEU A 60 6.08 10.05 -3.51
CA LEU A 60 6.48 8.65 -3.40
C LEU A 60 7.47 8.45 -2.25
N GLU A 61 8.48 9.32 -2.15
CA GLU A 61 9.49 9.27 -1.08
C GLU A 61 8.84 9.44 0.30
N LYS A 62 7.94 10.42 0.43
CA LYS A 62 7.18 10.61 1.66
C LYS A 62 6.38 9.36 2.02
N LEU A 63 5.66 8.80 1.05
CA LEU A 63 4.87 7.59 1.24
C LEU A 63 5.74 6.42 1.73
N LEU A 64 6.87 6.16 1.07
CA LEU A 64 7.78 5.07 1.43
C LEU A 64 8.41 5.28 2.81
N ASN A 65 8.77 6.52 3.16
CA ASN A 65 9.33 6.86 4.47
C ASN A 65 8.32 6.71 5.62
N GLU A 66 7.05 7.01 5.36
CA GLU A 66 5.96 6.87 6.34
C GLU A 66 5.51 5.41 6.49
N THR A 67 5.34 4.68 5.38
CA THR A 67 4.82 3.31 5.41
C THR A 67 5.89 2.24 5.65
N LYS A 68 7.15 2.48 5.29
CA LYS A 68 8.28 1.54 5.41
C LYS A 68 7.89 0.10 5.04
N PRO A 69 7.40 -0.12 3.80
CA PRO A 69 6.88 -1.43 3.40
C PRO A 69 7.99 -2.48 3.34
N ASP A 70 7.67 -3.69 3.78
CA ASP A 70 8.52 -4.87 3.58
C ASP A 70 8.40 -5.41 2.15
N VAL A 71 7.24 -5.20 1.52
CA VAL A 71 6.93 -5.65 0.15
C VAL A 71 6.16 -4.57 -0.59
N ILE A 72 6.53 -4.34 -1.84
CA ILE A 72 5.80 -3.47 -2.78
C ILE A 72 5.23 -4.35 -3.89
N ILE A 73 3.94 -4.17 -4.17
CA ILE A 73 3.23 -4.78 -5.29
C ILE A 73 2.84 -3.66 -6.23
N HIS A 74 3.40 -3.65 -7.44
CA HIS A 74 3.03 -2.72 -8.49
C HIS A 74 1.91 -3.29 -9.35
#